data_AF-A0A9Q6S7S2-F1
#
_entry.id   AF-A0A9Q6S7S2-F1
#
_cell.length_a   1.000
_cell.length_b   1.000
_cell.length_c   1.000
_cell.angle_alpha   90.00
_cell.angle_beta   90.00
_cell.angle_gamma   90.00
#
_symmetry.space_group_name_H-M   'P 1'
#
loop_
_entity.id
_entity.type
_entity.pdbx_description
1 polymer ?
#
loop_
_entity_poly.entity_id
_entity_poly.type
_entity_poly.pdbx_seq_one_letter_code
_entity_poly.pdbx_strand_id
1 'polypeptide(L)' 'MDILKIAENSGLLVTLDGKIGRQEYQSVYGSITALSRFANAILEYANIKAPLSAADEVQNRSSIVN' A
#
# COMPACT_ATOMS: atom_id res chain seq x y z
N MET A 1 -3.42 -3.86 -3.55
CA MET A 1 -2.22 -3.85 -2.70
C MET A 1 -2.37 -4.92 -1.65
N ASP A 2 -1.51 -5.93 -1.66
CA ASP A 2 -1.40 -6.86 -0.54
C ASP A 2 -0.27 -6.36 0.37
N ILE A 3 -0.65 -5.72 1.47
CA ILE A 3 0.31 -5.09 2.41
C ILE A 3 1.18 -6.14 3.10
N LEU A 4 0.66 -7.34 3.34
CA LEU A 4 1.40 -8.41 3.99
C LEU A 4 2.45 -8.98 3.05
N LYS A 5 2.11 -9.12 1.75
CA LYS A 5 3.09 -9.49 0.74
C LYS A 5 4.23 -8.47 0.63
N ILE A 6 3.93 -7.17 0.74
CA ILE A 6 4.96 -6.13 0.75
C ILE A 6 5.84 -6.25 2.01
N ALA A 7 5.25 -6.55 3.17
CA ALA A 7 5.99 -6.78 4.40
C ALA A 7 6.97 -7.97 4.27
N GLU A 8 6.48 -9.12 3.79
CA GLU A 8 7.30 -10.31 3.52
C GLU A 8 8.46 -10.01 2.56
N ASN A 9 8.17 -9.37 1.42
CA ASN A 9 9.17 -9.02 0.42
C ASN A 9 10.20 -8.01 0.94
N SER A 10 9.82 -7.19 1.92
CA SER A 10 10.71 -6.24 2.59
C SER A 10 11.61 -6.89 3.65
N GLY A 11 11.39 -8.17 3.94
CA GLY A 11 12.13 -8.95 4.94
C GLY A 11 11.53 -8.88 6.34
N LEU A 12 10.24 -8.51 6.46
CA LEU A 12 9.50 -8.61 7.72
C LEU A 12 8.86 -9.99 7.86
N LEU A 13 8.89 -10.54 9.07
CA LEU A 13 8.13 -11.71 9.46
C LEU A 13 6.68 -11.29 9.74
N VAL A 14 5.70 -11.96 9.14
CA VAL A 14 4.28 -11.76 9.40
C VAL A 14 3.77 -12.89 10.32
N THR A 15 3.09 -12.54 11.42
CA THR A 15 2.46 -13.50 12.35
C THR A 15 0.96 -13.31 12.38
N LEU A 16 0.21 -14.38 12.59
CA LEU A 16 -1.21 -14.33 12.93
C LEU A 16 -1.35 -14.40 14.45
N ASP A 17 -1.72 -13.29 15.07
CA ASP A 17 -1.83 -13.18 16.52
C ASP A 17 -3.20 -13.68 17.02
N GLY A 18 -4.22 -13.62 16.15
CA GLY A 18 -5.54 -14.16 16.45
C GLY A 18 -6.56 -13.96 15.35
N LYS A 19 -7.68 -14.66 15.48
CA LYS A 19 -8.83 -14.52 14.58
C LYS A 19 -10.10 -14.44 15.40
N ILE A 20 -10.85 -13.36 15.23
CA ILE A 20 -12.15 -13.16 15.87
C ILE A 20 -13.20 -13.06 14.77
N GLY A 21 -14.03 -14.09 14.66
CA GLY A 21 -14.98 -14.24 13.56
C GLY A 21 -14.27 -14.29 12.20
N ARG A 22 -14.53 -13.29 11.35
CA ARG A 22 -13.90 -13.14 10.03
C ARG A 22 -12.67 -12.21 10.03
N GLN A 23 -12.43 -11.51 11.14
CA GLN A 23 -11.31 -10.58 11.25
C GLN A 23 -10.06 -11.32 11.71
N GLU A 24 -8.96 -11.10 11.01
CA GLU A 24 -7.63 -11.57 11.38
C GLU A 24 -6.80 -10.42 11.94
N TYR A 25 -6.02 -10.71 12.98
CA TYR A 25 -5.12 -9.78 13.65
C TYR A 25 -3.71 -10.27 13.44
N GLN A 26 -2.87 -9.46 12.82
CA GLN A 26 -1.53 -9.84 12.40
C GLN A 26 -0.52 -8.79 12.83
N SER A 27 0.65 -9.26 13.24
CA SER A 27 1.80 -8.41 13.55
C SER A 27 2.91 -8.63 12.53
N VAL A 28 3.79 -7.63 12.40
CA VAL A 28 5.00 -7.72 11.59
C VAL A 28 6.23 -7.40 12.43
N TYR A 29 7.29 -8.17 12.26
CA TYR A 29 8.54 -8.04 13.02
C TYR A 29 9.75 -8.08 12.09
N GLY A 30 10.80 -7.35 12.44
CA GLY A 30 12.06 -7.38 11.69
C GLY A 30 13.01 -6.27 12.11
N SER A 31 14.09 -6.12 11.37
CA SER A 31 15.05 -5.04 11.59
C SER A 31 14.48 -3.69 11.16
N ILE A 32 15.04 -2.59 11.70
CA ILE A 32 14.70 -1.23 11.24
C ILE A 32 14.97 -1.06 9.75
N THR A 33 16.02 -1.69 9.21
CA THR A 33 16.30 -1.68 7.77
C THR A 33 15.17 -2.32 6.96
N ALA A 34 14.59 -3.43 7.42
CA ALA A 34 13.43 -4.05 6.78
C ALA A 34 12.19 -3.15 6.86
N LEU A 35 11.99 -2.48 8.00
CA LEU A 35 10.91 -1.49 8.15
C LEU A 35 11.07 -0.31 7.19
N SER A 36 12.29 0.20 6.99
CA SER A 36 12.56 1.26 6.02
C SER A 36 12.26 0.83 4.57
N ARG A 37 12.63 -0.40 4.20
CA ARG A 37 12.31 -0.96 2.87
C ARG A 37 10.79 -1.09 2.68
N PHE A 38 10.09 -1.55 3.70
CA PHE A 38 8.63 -1.64 3.70
C PHE A 38 7.98 -0.28 3.49
N ALA A 39 8.40 0.74 4.25
CA ALA A 39 7.88 2.10 4.09
C ALA A 39 8.11 2.65 2.67
N ASN A 40 9.31 2.45 2.11
CA ASN A 40 9.62 2.86 0.74
C ASN A 40 8.73 2.17 -0.30
N ALA A 41 8.52 0.85 -0.18
CA ALA A 41 7.67 0.10 -1.09
C ALA A 41 6.20 0.56 -1.06
N ILE A 42 5.69 0.95 0.12
CA ILE A 42 4.35 1.53 0.25
C ILE A 42 4.26 2.90 -0.45
N LEU A 43 5.28 3.75 -0.28
CA LEU A 43 5.34 5.06 -0.94
C LEU A 43 5.43 4.92 -2.47
N GLU A 44 6.26 4.01 -2.96
CA GLU A 44 6.37 3.70 -4.40
C GLU A 44 5.03 3.22 -4.96
N TYR A 45 4.35 2.30 -4.27
CA TYR A 45 3.03 1.83 -4.69
C TYR A 45 2.01 2.98 -4.73
N ALA A 46 2.00 3.85 -3.71
CA ALA A 46 1.12 5.02 -3.68
C ALA A 46 1.43 6.00 -4.81
N ASN A 47 2.72 6.21 -5.12
CA ASN A 47 3.17 7.09 -6.18
C ASN A 47 2.94 6.51 -7.58
N ILE A 48 2.88 5.19 -7.76
CA ILE A 48 2.43 4.56 -9.03
C ILE A 48 0.94 4.81 -9.26
N LYS A 49 0.14 4.95 -8.19
CA LYS A 49 -1.30 5.21 -8.28
C LYS A 49 -1.65 6.69 -8.49
N ALA A 50 -0.84 7.61 -7.97
CA ALA A 50 -1.04 9.05 -8.10
C ALA A 50 -1.11 9.59 -9.55
N PRO A 51 -0.26 9.18 -10.52
CA PRO A 51 -0.28 9.73 -11.87
C PRO A 51 -1.48 9.24 -12.71
N LEU A 52 -2.20 8.21 -12.27
CA LEU A 52 -3.41 7.73 -12.97
C LEU A 52 -4.66 8.55 -12.61
N SER A 53 -4.67 9.28 -11.48
CA SER A 53 -5.82 10.11 -11.08
C SER A 53 -5.78 11.54 -11.61
N ALA A 54 -4.60 12.03 -12.03
CA ALA A 54 -4.46 13.40 -12.54
C ALA A 54 -4.86 13.52 -14.02
N ALA A 55 -4.79 12.44 -14.80
CA ALA A 55 -5.18 12.42 -16.20
C ALA A 55 -6.71 12.44 -16.40
N ASP A 56 -7.47 11.94 -15.42
CA ASP A 56 -8.94 11.88 -15.50
C ASP A 56 -9.63 13.22 -15.21
N GLU A 57 -8.98 14.17 -14.52
CA GLU A 57 -9.57 15.49 -14.23
C GLU A 57 -9.52 16.48 -15.40
N VAL A 58 -8.53 16.36 -16.29
CA VAL A 58 -8.33 17.32 -17.39
C VAL A 58 -9.39 17.14 -18.50
N GLN A 59 -9.88 15.91 -18.70
CA GLN A 59 -10.93 15.62 -19.69
C GLN A 59 -12.34 16.03 -19.22
N ASN A 60 -12.57 16.19 -17.92
CA ASN A 60 -13.91 16.53 -17.38
C ASN A 60 -14.20 18.06 -17.39
N ARG A 61 -13.18 18.92 -17.51
CA ARG A 61 -13.38 20.38 -17.57
C ARG A 61 -13.67 20.93 -18.96
N SER A 62 -13.36 20.18 -20.01
CA SER A 62 -13.61 20.57 -21.41
C SER A 62 -15.07 20.39 -21.85
N SER A 63 -15.92 19.75 -21.03
CA SER A 63 -17.36 19.58 -21.31
C SER A 63 -18.28 20.61 -20.64
N ILE A 64 -17.76 21.54 -19.83
CA ILE A 64 -18.58 22.53 -19.10
C ILE A 64 -18.66 23.89 -19.83
N VAL A 65 -17.89 24.08 -20.91
CA VAL A 65 -17.91 25.32 -21.70
C VAL A 65 -18.18 25.00 -23.17
N ASN A 66 -19.44 24.71 -23.49
CA ASN A 66 -20.07 24.91 -24.80
C ASN A 66 -21.59 24.93 -24.65
#